data_AF-A0A934UQJ2-F1
#
_entry.id   AF-A0A934UQJ2-F1
#
_cell.length_a   1.000
_cell.length_b   1.000
_cell.length_c   1.000
_cell.angle_alpha   90.00
_cell.angle_beta   90.00
_cell.angle_gamma   90.00
#
_symmetry.space_group_name_H-M   'P 1'
#
loop_
_entity.id
_entity.type
_entity.pdbx_description
1 polymer ?
#
loop_
_entity_poly.entity_id
_entity_poly.type
_entity_poly.pdbx_seq_one_letter_code
_entity_poly.pdbx_strand_id
1 'polypeptide(L)'
;MQLSTPWFARTPRRLVQGGLAMFFSGGFGLLLGGLAQLAPDGSRPALLADRFPGWPTWWVPESPAGYTAAAMLVCWGVWSLGSGLRLARGEQVPD
;
A
#
# COMPACT_ATOMS: atom_id res chain seq x y z
N MET A 1 4.00 -16.26 -34.23
CA MET A 1 3.46 -14.97 -33.74
C MET A 1 3.91 -14.82 -32.29
N GLN A 2 5.03 -14.15 -32.05
CA GLN A 2 5.56 -13.94 -30.69
C GLN A 2 4.74 -12.83 -30.02
N LEU A 3 3.96 -13.20 -28.99
CA LEU A 3 3.31 -12.24 -28.09
C LEU A 3 4.38 -11.68 -27.13
N SER A 4 5.18 -10.73 -27.62
CA SER A 4 6.09 -9.93 -26.81
C SER A 4 5.30 -8.82 -26.12
N THR A 5 4.67 -9.13 -24.99
CA THR A 5 4.12 -8.13 -24.06
C THR A 5 5.01 -7.97 -22.82
N PRO A 6 6.21 -7.33 -22.90
CA PRO A 6 6.95 -6.92 -21.71
C PRO A 6 6.46 -5.54 -21.24
N TRP A 7 5.14 -5.32 -21.17
CA TRP A 7 4.62 -3.94 -21.12
C TRP A 7 4.63 -3.31 -19.73
N PHE A 8 4.75 -4.11 -18.66
CA PHE A 8 4.73 -3.60 -17.29
C PHE A 8 6.00 -3.83 -16.47
N ALA A 9 6.78 -4.88 -16.74
CA ALA A 9 7.80 -5.35 -15.79
C ALA A 9 9.25 -4.93 -16.08
N ARG A 10 9.56 -4.26 -17.21
CA ARG A 10 10.95 -4.12 -17.66
C ARG A 10 11.69 -2.85 -17.27
N THR A 11 11.05 -1.84 -16.68
CA THR A 11 11.80 -0.67 -16.19
C THR A 11 11.96 -0.75 -14.68
N PRO A 12 13.17 -1.02 -14.14
CA PRO A 12 13.38 -1.13 -12.69
C PRO A 12 12.89 0.12 -11.93
N ARG A 13 12.95 1.30 -12.56
CA ARG A 13 12.36 2.54 -12.04
C ARG A 13 10.85 2.46 -11.78
N ARG A 14 10.07 1.81 -12.65
CA ARG A 14 8.61 1.70 -12.49
C ARG A 14 8.25 0.74 -11.34
N LEU A 15 9.03 -0.31 -11.14
CA LEU A 15 8.89 -1.21 -9.99
C LEU A 15 9.17 -0.50 -8.66
N VAL A 16 10.23 0.33 -8.63
CA VAL A 16 10.54 1.17 -7.46
C VAL A 16 9.43 2.18 -7.18
N GLN A 17 8.96 2.91 -8.21
CA GLN A 17 7.89 3.90 -8.07
C GLN A 17 6.57 3.25 -7.64
N GLY A 18 6.18 2.15 -8.28
CA GLY A 18 4.98 1.39 -7.91
C GLY A 18 5.06 0.83 -6.50
N GLY A 19 6.21 0.29 -6.12
CA GLY A 19 6.46 -0.21 -4.77
C GLY A 19 6.35 0.88 -3.71
N LEU A 20 6.93 2.05 -3.97
CA LEU A 20 6.84 3.21 -3.08
C LEU A 20 5.39 3.71 -2.95
N ALA A 21 4.66 3.80 -4.06
CA ALA A 21 3.26 4.23 -4.07
C ALA A 21 2.37 3.28 -3.24
N MET A 22 2.55 1.96 -3.40
CA MET A 22 1.82 0.95 -2.63
C MET A 22 2.18 0.98 -1.15
N PHE A 23 3.46 1.16 -0.82
CA PHE A 23 3.92 1.31 0.56
C PHE A 23 3.26 2.49 1.26
N PHE A 24 3.30 3.68 0.66
CA PHE A 24 2.69 4.87 1.25
C PHE A 24 1.17 4.76 1.31
N SER A 25 0.53 4.20 0.29
CA SER A 25 -0.94 4.01 0.28
C SER A 25 -1.38 3.05 1.38
N GLY A 26 -0.71 1.91 1.52
CA GLY A 26 -0.98 0.96 2.60
C GLY A 26 -0.65 1.53 3.98
N GLY A 27 0.48 2.22 4.13
CA GLY A 27 0.88 2.86 5.38
C GLY A 27 -0.09 3.96 5.82
N PHE A 28 -0.56 4.78 4.88
CA PHE A 28 -1.59 5.78 5.13
C PHE A 28 -2.91 5.14 5.57
N GLY A 29 -3.32 4.04 4.93
CA GLY A 29 -4.48 3.25 5.37
C GLY A 29 -4.34 2.73 6.79
N LEU A 30 -3.19 2.12 7.13
CA LEU A 30 -2.92 1.62 8.48
C LEU A 30 -2.91 2.75 9.52
N LEU A 31 -2.34 3.91 9.19
CA LEU A 31 -2.32 5.08 10.06
C LEU A 31 -3.74 5.58 10.35
N LEU A 32 -4.57 5.73 9.32
CA LEU A 32 -5.96 6.17 9.47
C LEU A 32 -6.80 5.17 10.27
N GLY A 33 -6.64 3.87 10.00
CA GLY A 33 -7.27 2.84 10.83
C GLY A 33 -6.79 2.94 12.28
N GLY A 34 -5.49 3.08 12.52
CA GLY A 34 -4.94 3.23 13.87
C GLY A 34 -5.53 4.44 14.62
N LEU A 35 -5.63 5.59 13.95
CA LEU A 35 -6.27 6.80 14.48
C LEU A 35 -7.76 6.59 14.79
N ALA A 36 -8.49 5.82 13.95
CA ALA A 36 -9.87 5.45 14.22
C ALA A 36 -10.03 4.68 15.55
N GLN A 37 -9.07 3.80 15.85
CA GLN A 37 -9.08 2.96 17.04
C GLN A 37 -8.60 3.67 18.32
N LEU A 38 -7.94 4.82 18.20
CA LEU A 38 -7.42 5.62 19.32
C LEU A 38 -8.51 6.46 20.04
N ALA A 39 -9.79 6.27 19.73
CA ALA A 39 -10.87 7.02 20.34
C ALA A 39 -10.97 6.78 21.87
N PRO A 40 -11.24 7.82 22.69
CA PRO A 40 -10.99 7.79 24.13
C PRO A 40 -11.98 6.97 24.96
N ASP A 41 -13.11 6.56 24.36
CA ASP A 41 -14.22 5.97 25.09
C ASP A 41 -14.29 4.48 24.79
N GLY A 42 -14.01 3.64 25.79
CA GLY A 42 -14.07 2.17 25.73
C GLY A 42 -15.44 1.56 25.38
N SER A 43 -16.38 2.37 24.92
CA SER A 43 -17.57 1.97 24.17
C SER A 43 -17.17 1.56 22.75
N ARG A 44 -17.54 0.32 22.37
CA ARG A 44 -17.50 -0.32 21.04
C ARG A 44 -17.00 0.54 19.88
N PRO A 45 -16.16 0.00 18.97
CA PRO A 45 -15.70 0.72 17.78
C PRO A 45 -16.93 1.20 16.98
N ALA A 46 -17.27 2.47 17.15
CA ALA A 46 -18.28 3.14 16.35
C ALA A 46 -17.65 3.40 14.99
N LEU A 47 -18.35 3.07 13.91
CA LEU A 47 -17.85 3.31 12.57
C LEU A 47 -17.54 4.81 12.41
N LEU A 48 -16.47 5.15 11.70
CA LEU A 48 -16.08 6.53 11.41
C LEU A 48 -17.21 7.28 10.72
N ALA A 49 -18.05 6.58 9.95
CA ALA A 49 -19.27 7.11 9.37
C ALA A 49 -20.26 7.63 10.43
N ASP A 50 -20.37 6.94 11.57
CA ASP A 50 -21.25 7.36 12.67
C ASP A 50 -20.65 8.55 13.44
N ARG A 51 -19.32 8.59 13.56
CA ARG A 51 -18.61 9.65 14.30
C ARG A 51 -18.41 10.94 13.49
N PHE A 52 -18.25 10.81 12.18
CA PHE A 52 -18.01 11.92 11.25
C PHE A 52 -18.90 11.79 10.00
N PRO A 53 -20.23 12.00 10.12
CA PRO A 53 -21.18 11.79 9.03
C PRO A 53 -20.99 12.74 7.83
N GLY A 54 -20.32 13.87 8.03
CA GLY A 54 -20.00 14.83 6.97
C GLY A 54 -18.67 14.56 6.25
N TRP A 55 -17.93 13.54 6.66
CA TRP A 55 -16.60 13.26 6.11
C TRP A 55 -16.66 12.02 5.20
N PRO A 56 -15.92 12.00 4.09
CA PRO A 56 -15.87 10.83 3.21
C PRO A 56 -15.02 9.71 3.86
N THR A 57 -15.60 8.98 4.81
CA THR A 57 -14.90 7.95 5.61
C THR A 57 -14.90 6.56 4.97
N TRP A 58 -15.58 6.39 3.83
CA TRP A 58 -15.77 5.11 3.11
C TRP A 58 -14.47 4.43 2.64
N TRP A 59 -13.35 5.15 2.56
CA TRP A 59 -12.04 4.62 2.17
C TRP A 59 -11.17 4.19 3.36
N VAL A 60 -11.58 4.48 4.59
CA VAL A 60 -10.76 4.16 5.77
C VAL A 60 -10.90 2.68 6.10
N PRO A 61 -9.77 1.94 6.26
CA PRO A 61 -9.82 0.54 6.64
C PRO A 61 -10.13 0.40 8.13
N GLU A 62 -11.42 0.38 8.47
CA GLU A 62 -11.90 0.18 9.85
C GLU A 62 -12.09 -1.29 10.22
N SER A 63 -12.24 -2.15 9.22
CA SER A 63 -12.47 -3.59 9.41
C SER A 63 -11.15 -4.36 9.47
N PRO A 64 -11.12 -5.55 10.11
CA PRO A 64 -9.96 -6.45 10.07
C PRO A 64 -9.50 -6.78 8.64
N ALA A 65 -10.44 -6.85 7.70
CA ALA A 65 -10.18 -7.04 6.27
C ALA A 65 -9.50 -5.82 5.64
N GLY A 66 -9.92 -4.60 5.99
CA GLY A 66 -9.29 -3.37 5.54
C GLY A 66 -7.84 -3.26 6.05
N TYR A 67 -7.61 -3.58 7.32
CA TYR A 67 -6.26 -3.61 7.90
C TYR A 67 -5.34 -4.63 7.21
N THR A 68 -5.84 -5.84 6.94
CA THR A 68 -5.06 -6.87 6.23
C THR A 68 -4.76 -6.45 4.79
N ALA A 69 -5.71 -5.83 4.09
CA ALA A 69 -5.47 -5.28 2.77
C ALA A 69 -4.41 -4.16 2.78
N ALA A 70 -4.48 -3.25 3.75
CA ALA A 70 -3.50 -2.17 3.91
C ALA A 70 -2.09 -2.73 4.24
N ALA A 71 -2.01 -3.73 5.12
CA ALA A 71 -0.75 -4.42 5.43
C ALA A 71 -0.19 -5.18 4.22
N MET A 72 -1.04 -5.85 3.44
CA MET A 72 -0.64 -6.50 2.19
C MET A 72 -0.07 -5.50 1.18
N LEU A 73 -0.69 -4.33 1.04
CA LEU A 73 -0.19 -3.23 0.21
C LEU A 73 1.21 -2.76 0.64
N VAL A 74 1.44 -2.62 1.95
CA VAL A 74 2.76 -2.29 2.49
C VAL A 74 3.79 -3.36 2.14
N CYS A 75 3.49 -4.63 2.43
CA CYS A 75 4.38 -5.76 2.14
C CYS A 75 4.69 -5.87 0.64
N TRP A 76 3.68 -5.72 -0.21
CA TRP A 76 3.83 -5.73 -1.66
C TRP A 76 4.66 -4.55 -2.16
N GLY A 77 4.48 -3.38 -1.55
CA GLY A 77 5.28 -2.19 -1.83
C GLY A 77 6.76 -2.38 -1.55
N VAL A 78 7.10 -2.91 -0.37
CA VAL A 78 8.48 -3.24 0.02
C VAL A 78 9.08 -4.28 -0.91
N TRP A 79 8.34 -5.33 -1.23
CA TRP A 79 8.80 -6.38 -2.14
C TRP A 79 9.10 -5.83 -3.55
N SER A 80 8.20 -4.98 -4.07
CA SER A 80 8.36 -4.38 -5.40
C SER A 80 9.55 -3.41 -5.44
N LEU A 81 9.74 -2.62 -4.38
CA LEU A 81 10.90 -1.75 -4.20
C LEU A 81 12.21 -2.53 -4.18
N GLY A 82 12.26 -3.61 -3.38
CA GLY A 82 13.43 -4.48 -3.29
C GLY A 82 13.77 -5.16 -4.61
N SER A 83 12.76 -5.64 -5.33
CA SER A 83 12.91 -6.26 -6.65
C SER A 83 13.41 -5.25 -7.69
N GLY A 84 12.85 -4.04 -7.72
CA GLY A 84 13.29 -2.97 -8.62
C GLY A 84 14.74 -2.54 -8.37
N LEU A 85 15.15 -2.43 -7.11
CA LEU A 85 16.53 -2.09 -6.73
C LEU A 85 17.54 -3.19 -7.06
N ARG A 86 17.15 -4.47 -6.93
CA ARG A 86 17.99 -5.61 -7.33
C ARG A 86 18.22 -5.63 -8.84
N LEU A 87 17.17 -5.38 -9.62
CA LEU A 87 17.25 -5.29 -11.08
C LEU A 87 18.13 -4.12 -11.53
N ALA A 88 17.95 -2.93 -10.93
CA ALA A 88 18.77 -1.76 -11.26
C ALA A 88 20.27 -1.97 -10.97
N ARG A 89 20.60 -2.76 -9.93
CA ARG A 89 22.00 -3.13 -9.62
C ARG A 89 22.58 -4.15 -10.59
N GLY A 90 21.77 -5.09 -11.07
CA GLY A 90 22.20 -6.10 -12.04
C GLY A 90 22.56 -5.51 -13.41
N GLU A 91 21.93 -4.40 -13.81
CA GLU A 91 22.24 -3.68 -15.05
C GLU A 91 23.55 -2.86 -14.97
N GLN A 92 24.15 -2.72 -13.78
CA GLN A 92 25.32 -1.88 -13.54
C GLN A 92 26.65 -2.64 -13.42
N VAL A 93 26.69 -3.96 -13.67
CA VAL A 93 27.94 -4.72 -13.76
C VAL A 93 28.42 -4.70 -15.21
N PRO A 94 29.43 -3.91 -15.59
CA PRO A 94 30.09 -4.04 -16.89
C PRO A 94 31.09 -5.21 -16.83
N ASP A 95 31.11 -6.03 -17.89
CA ASP A 95 32.22 -6.96 -18.16
C ASP A 95 33.54 -6.21 -18.41
#